data_AF-A0A4U7C3G6-F1
#
_entry.id   AF-A0A4U7C3G6-F1
#
_cell.length_a   1.000
_cell.length_b   1.000
_cell.length_c   1.000
_cell.angle_alpha   90.00
_cell.angle_beta   90.00
_cell.angle_gamma   90.00
#
_symmetry.space_group_name_H-M   'P 1'
#
loop_
_entity.id
_entity.type
_entity.pdbx_description
1 polymer ?
#
loop_
_entity_poly.entity_id
_entity_poly.type
_entity_poly.pdbx_seq_one_letter_code
_entity_poly.pdbx_strand_id
1 'polypeptide(L)'
;MVVTNAPTADENGSKEGTARSFIAASEILVNPDIARVYTDILLNQPTTNSSIERRLDLAGSTTSMRVGKLKNLDIVEDVSSGKESQLRTDSLFLPVGEGETRILLDPLTIAAYGASGEVSEIELFVDRHGKAKLLMAVEQTRAYLSGEVTRRGAADRLNVDEIEAISITQALEPIIALFVKAGLIDDSFEHDVHDRKIRNTPYVFEQE
;
A
#
# COMPACT_ATOMS: atom_id res chain seq x y z
N MET A 1 32.19 40.84 -20.46
CA MET A 1 30.96 40.11 -20.80
C MET A 1 31.19 38.65 -20.44
N VAL A 2 30.88 38.27 -19.19
CA VAL A 2 31.06 36.90 -18.69
C VAL A 2 29.69 36.25 -18.74
N VAL A 3 29.51 35.32 -19.68
CA VAL A 3 28.32 34.46 -19.72
C VAL A 3 28.56 33.37 -18.67
N THR A 4 27.93 33.52 -17.52
CA THR A 4 27.80 32.45 -16.53
C THR A 4 26.78 31.44 -17.06
N ASN A 5 27.26 30.32 -17.58
CA ASN A 5 26.40 29.19 -17.90
C ASN A 5 26.07 28.48 -16.57
N ALA A 6 24.86 28.68 -16.06
CA ALA A 6 24.34 27.88 -14.95
C ALA A 6 24.15 26.43 -15.44
N PRO A 7 24.35 25.41 -14.59
CA PRO A 7 24.00 24.05 -14.96
C PRO A 7 22.47 23.99 -15.10
N THR A 8 21.98 23.74 -16.30
CA THR A 8 20.60 23.33 -16.52
C THR A 8 20.41 22.02 -15.78
N ALA A 9 19.65 22.03 -14.69
CA ALA A 9 19.16 20.79 -14.09
C ALA A 9 18.54 19.95 -15.21
N ASP A 10 18.96 18.70 -15.30
CA ASP A 10 18.72 17.82 -16.43
C ASP A 10 17.21 17.51 -16.55
N GLU A 11 16.49 18.33 -17.34
CA GLU A 11 15.04 18.17 -17.58
C GLU A 11 14.70 16.77 -18.08
N ASN A 12 15.64 16.09 -18.75
CA ASN A 12 15.49 14.71 -19.18
C ASN A 12 15.55 13.71 -18.02
N GLY A 13 16.46 13.90 -17.06
CA GLY A 13 16.54 13.07 -15.85
C GLY A 13 15.30 13.20 -14.96
N SER A 14 14.73 14.41 -14.87
CA SER A 14 13.48 14.66 -14.12
C SER A 14 12.26 14.00 -14.78
N LYS A 15 12.16 14.05 -16.12
CA LYS A 15 11.09 13.39 -16.89
C LYS A 15 11.20 11.87 -16.85
N GLU A 16 12.39 11.31 -16.95
CA GLU A 16 12.61 9.87 -16.84
C GLU A 16 12.26 9.34 -15.44
N GLY A 17 12.69 10.03 -14.38
CA GLY A 17 12.33 9.68 -13.01
C GLY A 17 10.82 9.78 -12.73
N THR A 18 10.16 10.77 -13.35
CA THR A 18 8.71 10.94 -13.31
C THR A 18 7.98 9.77 -14.00
N ALA A 19 8.40 9.41 -15.21
CA ALA A 19 7.83 8.28 -15.94
C ALA A 19 8.01 6.96 -15.18
N ARG A 20 9.20 6.72 -14.62
CA ARG A 20 9.49 5.53 -13.80
C ARG A 20 8.60 5.44 -12.57
N SER A 21 8.48 6.54 -11.82
CA SER A 21 7.62 6.61 -10.62
C SER A 21 6.15 6.32 -10.95
N PHE A 22 5.67 6.85 -12.08
CA PHE A 22 4.33 6.55 -12.56
C PHE A 22 4.14 5.07 -12.92
N ILE A 23 5.08 4.46 -13.65
CA ILE A 23 5.02 3.03 -14.00
C ILE A 23 5.02 2.17 -12.74
N ALA A 24 5.94 2.44 -11.81
CA ALA A 24 6.05 1.77 -10.52
C ALA A 24 4.73 1.81 -9.74
N ALA A 25 4.16 3.00 -9.55
CA ALA A 25 2.88 3.17 -8.90
C ALA A 25 1.75 2.47 -9.67
N SER A 26 1.75 2.53 -11.00
CA SER A 26 0.71 1.88 -11.82
C SER A 26 0.72 0.35 -11.70
N GLU A 27 1.90 -0.31 -11.65
CA GLU A 27 1.98 -1.77 -11.51
C GLU A 27 1.39 -2.21 -10.17
N ILE A 28 1.74 -1.52 -9.09
CA ILE A 28 1.20 -1.80 -7.76
C ILE A 28 -0.31 -1.57 -7.71
N LEU A 29 -0.80 -0.49 -8.31
CA LEU A 29 -2.22 -0.20 -8.34
C LEU A 29 -3.00 -1.17 -9.22
N VAL A 30 -2.39 -1.78 -10.24
CA VAL A 30 -3.04 -2.72 -11.15
C VAL A 30 -3.01 -4.15 -10.62
N ASN A 31 -1.97 -4.54 -9.88
CA ASN A 31 -1.69 -5.92 -9.54
C ASN A 31 -1.71 -6.18 -8.01
N PRO A 32 -2.82 -6.75 -7.47
CA PRO A 32 -2.96 -7.03 -6.03
C PRO A 32 -1.82 -7.88 -5.45
N ASP A 33 -1.32 -8.85 -6.23
CA ASP A 33 -0.22 -9.72 -5.80
C ASP A 33 1.08 -8.95 -5.56
N ILE A 34 1.35 -7.94 -6.40
CA ILE A 34 2.55 -7.10 -6.29
C ILE A 34 2.39 -6.11 -5.16
N ALA A 35 1.21 -5.50 -5.03
CA ALA A 35 0.86 -4.66 -3.89
C ALA A 35 1.00 -5.42 -2.55
N ARG A 36 0.56 -6.68 -2.51
CA ARG A 36 0.66 -7.52 -1.30
C ARG A 36 2.11 -7.77 -0.88
N VAL A 37 3.00 -8.08 -1.81
CA VAL A 37 4.44 -8.25 -1.53
C VAL A 37 5.10 -6.93 -1.13
N TYR A 38 4.75 -5.81 -1.78
CA TYR A 38 5.22 -4.49 -1.38
C TYR A 38 4.82 -4.18 0.07
N THR A 39 3.55 -4.39 0.43
CA THR A 39 3.05 -4.13 1.79
C THR A 39 3.74 -5.01 2.83
N ASP A 40 4.00 -6.29 2.54
CA ASP A 40 4.73 -7.18 3.44
C ASP A 40 6.17 -6.71 3.69
N ILE A 41 6.86 -6.22 2.64
CA ILE A 41 8.19 -5.64 2.77
C ILE A 41 8.12 -4.37 3.61
N LEU A 42 7.20 -3.45 3.30
CA LEU A 42 7.03 -2.19 4.03
C LEU A 42 6.79 -2.42 5.53
N LEU A 43 5.95 -3.39 5.88
CA LEU A 43 5.63 -3.74 7.27
C LEU A 43 6.83 -4.34 8.01
N ASN A 44 7.63 -5.18 7.36
CA ASN A 44 8.63 -6.02 8.05
C ASN A 44 10.07 -5.69 7.65
N GLN A 45 10.32 -4.52 7.06
CA GLN A 45 11.65 -4.16 6.58
C GLN A 45 12.64 -3.87 7.72
N PRO A 46 13.93 -4.22 7.55
CA PRO A 46 14.47 -5.01 6.44
C PRO A 46 14.04 -6.49 6.52
N THR A 47 13.72 -7.11 5.37
CA THR A 47 13.24 -8.51 5.31
C THR A 47 13.93 -9.31 4.20
N THR A 48 13.72 -10.63 4.17
CA THR A 48 14.30 -11.56 3.18
C THR A 48 13.20 -12.24 2.35
N ASN A 49 13.56 -12.81 1.19
CA ASN A 49 12.62 -13.61 0.38
C ASN A 49 12.01 -14.77 1.17
N SER A 50 12.83 -15.47 1.98
CA SER A 50 12.33 -16.61 2.78
C SER A 50 11.33 -16.19 3.85
N SER A 51 11.48 -15.00 4.42
CA SER A 51 10.49 -14.43 5.35
C SER A 51 9.20 -14.02 4.66
N ILE A 52 9.28 -13.43 3.46
CA ILE A 52 8.10 -13.12 2.63
C ILE A 52 7.36 -14.41 2.25
N GLU A 53 8.08 -15.45 1.81
CA GLU A 53 7.51 -16.77 1.47
C GLU A 53 6.70 -17.34 2.64
N ARG A 54 7.26 -17.32 3.85
CA ARG A 54 6.60 -17.81 5.06
C ARG A 54 5.36 -16.99 5.42
N ARG A 55 5.46 -15.66 5.46
CA ARG A 55 4.35 -14.80 5.90
C ARG A 55 3.19 -14.75 4.92
N LEU A 56 3.47 -14.84 3.62
CA LEU A 56 2.46 -14.75 2.57
C LEU A 56 2.04 -16.12 2.01
N ASP A 57 2.63 -17.21 2.51
CA ASP A 57 2.43 -18.59 2.02
C ASP A 57 2.67 -18.70 0.50
N LEU A 58 3.80 -18.16 0.04
CA LEU A 58 4.18 -18.12 -1.37
C LEU A 58 5.30 -19.10 -1.68
N ALA A 59 5.22 -19.76 -2.83
CA ALA A 59 6.34 -20.53 -3.37
C ALA A 59 7.54 -19.62 -3.69
N GLY A 60 8.76 -20.10 -3.43
CA GLY A 60 9.96 -19.26 -3.60
C GLY A 60 10.21 -18.75 -5.03
N SER A 61 9.77 -19.47 -6.06
CA SER A 61 9.80 -18.96 -7.44
C SER A 61 8.84 -17.78 -7.65
N THR A 62 7.65 -17.84 -7.06
CA THR A 62 6.64 -16.77 -7.09
C THR A 62 7.13 -15.55 -6.31
N THR A 63 7.67 -15.74 -5.10
CA THR A 63 8.25 -14.65 -4.30
C THR A 63 9.39 -13.98 -5.05
N SER A 64 10.34 -14.77 -5.56
CA SER A 64 11.48 -14.24 -6.32
C SER A 64 11.04 -13.48 -7.57
N MET A 65 10.02 -13.97 -8.28
CA MET A 65 9.43 -13.27 -9.44
C MET A 65 8.82 -11.92 -9.03
N ARG A 66 8.00 -11.89 -7.98
CA ARG A 66 7.31 -10.67 -7.52
C ARG A 66 8.29 -9.64 -6.95
N VAL A 67 9.25 -10.06 -6.13
CA VAL A 67 10.34 -9.20 -5.63
C VAL A 67 11.21 -8.70 -6.78
N GLY A 68 11.53 -9.56 -7.75
CA GLY A 68 12.28 -9.16 -8.94
C GLY A 68 11.58 -8.07 -9.74
N LYS A 69 10.24 -8.14 -9.89
CA LYS A 69 9.45 -7.06 -10.50
C LYS A 69 9.55 -5.76 -9.71
N LEU A 70 9.42 -5.79 -8.38
CA LEU A 70 9.56 -4.60 -7.54
C LEU A 70 10.96 -3.98 -7.61
N LYS A 71 12.02 -4.81 -7.65
CA LYS A 71 13.40 -4.37 -7.87
C LYS A 71 13.59 -3.71 -9.24
N ASN A 72 13.05 -4.30 -10.30
CA ASN A 72 13.13 -3.76 -11.66
C ASN A 72 12.39 -2.42 -11.82
N LEU A 73 11.44 -2.14 -10.93
CA LEU A 73 10.70 -0.88 -10.88
C LEU A 73 11.33 0.15 -9.92
N ASP A 74 12.51 -0.16 -9.36
CA ASP A 74 13.20 0.67 -8.37
C ASP A 74 12.36 0.95 -7.10
N ILE A 75 11.41 0.06 -6.77
CA ILE A 75 10.52 0.17 -5.59
C ILE A 75 11.15 -0.49 -4.36
N VAL A 76 11.85 -1.61 -4.59
CA VAL A 76 12.52 -2.38 -3.55
C VAL A 76 14.01 -2.36 -3.80
N GLU A 77 14.76 -2.03 -2.77
CA GLU A 77 16.22 -2.09 -2.77
C GLU A 77 16.73 -3.28 -1.95
N ASP A 78 17.91 -3.78 -2.31
CA ASP A 78 18.66 -4.76 -1.52
C ASP A 78 19.80 -4.06 -0.80
N VAL A 79 19.66 -3.89 0.51
CA VAL A 79 20.63 -3.19 1.38
C VAL A 79 21.61 -4.16 2.05
N SER A 80 21.61 -5.43 1.65
CA SER A 80 22.54 -6.40 2.21
C SER A 80 23.99 -6.11 1.79
N SER A 81 24.91 -6.31 2.73
CA SER A 81 26.35 -6.35 2.46
C SER A 81 26.90 -7.78 2.43
N GLY A 82 26.02 -8.77 2.62
CA GLY A 82 26.33 -10.19 2.78
C GLY A 82 25.62 -11.08 1.76
N LYS A 83 25.59 -12.39 2.05
CA LYS A 83 25.03 -13.39 1.12
C LYS A 83 23.50 -13.44 1.09
N GLU A 84 22.85 -13.01 2.18
CA GLU A 84 21.39 -13.02 2.28
C GLU A 84 20.83 -11.63 2.02
N SER A 85 19.95 -11.53 1.01
CA SER A 85 19.28 -10.29 0.61
C SER A 85 18.49 -9.68 1.76
N GLN A 86 18.65 -8.37 1.95
CA GLN A 86 17.92 -7.58 2.93
C GLN A 86 17.15 -6.51 2.17
N LEU A 87 15.84 -6.70 2.06
CA LEU A 87 14.96 -5.91 1.23
C LEU A 87 14.36 -4.77 2.04
N ARG A 88 14.39 -3.58 1.45
CA ARG A 88 13.72 -2.37 1.97
C ARG A 88 12.89 -1.71 0.88
N THR A 89 11.92 -0.93 1.30
CA THR A 89 11.08 -0.15 0.40
C THR A 89 10.66 1.15 1.09
N ASP A 90 10.66 2.22 0.32
CA ASP A 90 10.13 3.51 0.75
C ASP A 90 8.69 3.68 0.27
N SER A 91 7.98 4.62 0.87
CA SER A 91 6.66 5.03 0.38
C SER A 91 6.74 5.56 -1.05
N LEU A 92 5.72 5.21 -1.85
CA LEU A 92 5.68 5.55 -3.27
C LEU A 92 5.08 6.93 -3.52
N PHE A 93 5.51 7.56 -4.60
CA PHE A 93 5.02 8.86 -5.02
C PHE A 93 4.44 8.80 -6.44
N LEU A 94 3.22 9.31 -6.59
CA LEU A 94 2.58 9.54 -7.89
C LEU A 94 2.92 10.95 -8.38
N PRO A 95 3.55 11.09 -9.55
CA PRO A 95 3.70 12.41 -10.15
C PRO A 95 2.35 12.92 -10.67
N VAL A 96 2.08 14.22 -10.50
CA VAL A 96 0.84 14.84 -10.92
C VAL A 96 1.10 16.08 -11.77
N GLY A 97 0.56 16.09 -12.98
CA GLY A 97 0.70 17.18 -13.94
C GLY A 97 2.09 17.26 -14.58
N GLU A 98 2.35 18.39 -15.23
CA GLU A 98 3.66 18.69 -15.82
C GLU A 98 4.49 19.47 -14.79
N GLY A 99 5.34 18.79 -14.02
CA GLY A 99 6.20 19.43 -13.04
C GLY A 99 6.74 18.47 -11.97
N GLU A 100 7.27 19.03 -10.88
CA GLU A 100 7.84 18.27 -9.75
C GLU A 100 6.80 17.91 -8.68
N THR A 101 5.52 18.24 -8.89
CA THR A 101 4.46 17.92 -7.93
C THR A 101 4.28 16.41 -7.82
N ARG A 102 4.48 15.90 -6.61
CA ARG A 102 4.33 14.48 -6.27
C ARG A 102 3.33 14.33 -5.15
N ILE A 103 2.39 13.40 -5.32
CA ILE A 103 1.45 12.99 -4.28
C ILE A 103 1.96 11.67 -3.69
N LEU A 104 2.06 11.61 -2.37
CA LEU A 104 2.35 10.36 -1.67
C LEU A 104 1.21 9.38 -1.97
N LEU A 105 1.54 8.23 -2.55
CA LEU A 105 0.61 7.13 -2.64
C LEU A 105 0.56 6.49 -1.26
N ASP A 106 -0.53 6.77 -0.55
CA ASP A 106 -0.76 6.30 0.81
C ASP A 106 -0.53 4.77 0.92
N PRO A 107 0.42 4.33 1.75
CA PRO A 107 0.71 2.90 1.92
C PRO A 107 -0.49 2.06 2.36
N LEU A 108 -1.42 2.64 3.13
CA LEU A 108 -2.62 1.94 3.56
C LEU A 108 -3.55 1.68 2.38
N THR A 109 -3.67 2.64 1.46
CA THR A 109 -4.39 2.47 0.19
C THR A 109 -3.77 1.34 -0.65
N ILE A 110 -2.44 1.25 -0.73
CA ILE A 110 -1.76 0.14 -1.41
C ILE A 110 -2.10 -1.20 -0.75
N ALA A 111 -2.10 -1.25 0.58
CA ALA A 111 -2.49 -2.44 1.33
C ALA A 111 -3.95 -2.83 1.09
N ALA A 112 -4.87 -1.87 0.97
CA ALA A 112 -6.25 -2.18 0.61
C ALA A 112 -6.34 -2.82 -0.78
N TYR A 113 -5.56 -2.35 -1.77
CA TYR A 113 -5.49 -2.98 -3.09
C TYR A 113 -4.84 -4.36 -3.05
N GLY A 114 -3.76 -4.55 -2.29
CA GLY A 114 -3.12 -5.86 -2.16
C GLY A 114 -4.04 -6.88 -1.50
N ALA A 115 -4.82 -6.44 -0.51
CA ALA A 115 -5.80 -7.28 0.18
C ALA A 115 -6.95 -7.74 -0.73
N SER A 116 -7.22 -7.04 -1.84
CA SER A 116 -8.27 -7.47 -2.79
C SER A 116 -7.96 -8.79 -3.48
N GLY A 117 -6.72 -9.30 -3.42
CA GLY A 117 -6.37 -10.64 -3.94
C GLY A 117 -6.68 -11.78 -2.96
N GLU A 118 -6.97 -11.47 -1.69
CA GLU A 118 -7.08 -12.46 -0.61
C GLU A 118 -8.37 -12.32 0.22
N VAL A 119 -8.98 -11.13 0.21
CA VAL A 119 -10.17 -10.79 1.00
C VAL A 119 -11.34 -10.59 0.05
N SER A 120 -12.24 -11.57 0.02
CA SER A 120 -13.36 -11.64 -0.94
C SER A 120 -14.29 -10.42 -0.91
N GLU A 121 -14.46 -9.82 0.26
CA GLU A 121 -15.28 -8.63 0.47
C GLU A 121 -14.65 -7.40 -0.20
N ILE A 122 -13.32 -7.31 -0.19
CA ILE A 122 -12.58 -6.23 -0.85
C ILE A 122 -12.57 -6.47 -2.37
N GLU A 123 -12.32 -7.70 -2.81
CA GLU A 123 -12.39 -8.10 -4.22
C GLU A 123 -13.76 -7.74 -4.83
N LEU A 124 -14.83 -8.22 -4.21
CA LEU A 124 -16.20 -7.99 -4.67
C LEU A 124 -16.56 -6.50 -4.71
N PHE A 125 -16.10 -5.73 -3.73
CA PHE A 125 -16.33 -4.29 -3.70
C PHE A 125 -15.60 -3.57 -4.84
N VAL A 126 -14.33 -3.94 -5.11
CA VAL A 126 -13.55 -3.39 -6.23
C VAL A 126 -14.16 -3.77 -7.57
N ASP A 127 -14.65 -5.00 -7.73
CA ASP A 127 -15.29 -5.46 -8.97
C ASP A 127 -16.56 -4.68 -9.29
N ARG A 128 -17.34 -4.30 -8.26
CA ARG A 128 -18.60 -3.57 -8.43
C ARG A 128 -18.42 -2.06 -8.60
N HIS A 129 -17.50 -1.47 -7.83
CA HIS A 129 -17.42 -0.01 -7.70
C HIS A 129 -16.10 0.59 -8.19
N GLY A 130 -15.11 -0.25 -8.49
CA GLY A 130 -13.78 0.15 -8.93
C GLY A 130 -12.86 0.60 -7.79
N LYS A 131 -11.57 0.71 -8.14
CA LYS A 131 -10.48 1.04 -7.21
C LYS A 131 -10.61 2.42 -6.57
N ALA A 132 -11.08 3.41 -7.32
CA ALA A 132 -11.33 4.75 -6.79
C ALA A 132 -12.37 4.75 -5.64
N LYS A 133 -13.36 3.86 -5.69
CA LYS A 133 -14.32 3.70 -4.61
C LYS A 133 -13.69 3.04 -3.38
N LEU A 134 -12.76 2.11 -3.57
CA LEU A 134 -12.03 1.48 -2.47
C LEU A 134 -11.21 2.50 -1.67
N LEU A 135 -10.57 3.48 -2.34
CA LEU A 135 -9.92 4.60 -1.64
C LEU A 135 -10.90 5.35 -0.74
N MET A 136 -12.10 5.66 -1.22
CA MET A 136 -13.13 6.27 -0.36
C MET A 136 -13.56 5.35 0.79
N ALA A 137 -13.61 4.03 0.57
CA ALA A 137 -13.91 3.05 1.62
C ALA A 137 -12.84 3.04 2.73
N VAL A 138 -11.56 3.14 2.36
CA VAL A 138 -10.47 3.30 3.34
C VAL A 138 -10.70 4.56 4.17
N GLU A 139 -10.92 5.71 3.53
CA GLU A 139 -11.15 6.98 4.21
C GLU A 139 -12.38 6.96 5.14
N GLN A 140 -13.50 6.39 4.69
CA GLN A 140 -14.69 6.29 5.54
C GLN A 140 -14.52 5.27 6.68
N THR A 141 -13.70 4.24 6.50
CA THR A 141 -13.37 3.30 7.57
C THR A 141 -12.49 3.98 8.62
N ARG A 142 -11.50 4.78 8.21
CA ARG A 142 -10.67 5.59 9.13
C ARG A 142 -11.52 6.58 9.93
N ALA A 143 -12.41 7.32 9.26
CA ALA A 143 -13.33 8.25 9.91
C ALA A 143 -14.29 7.54 10.89
N TYR A 144 -14.70 6.31 10.59
CA TYR A 144 -15.46 5.50 11.53
C TYR A 144 -14.59 5.11 12.75
N LEU A 145 -13.39 4.59 12.53
CA LEU A 145 -12.48 4.16 13.60
C LEU A 145 -12.06 5.32 14.52
N SER A 146 -11.89 6.53 13.99
CA SER A 146 -11.57 7.73 14.75
C SER A 146 -12.76 8.34 15.50
N GLY A 147 -13.98 7.81 15.32
CA GLY A 147 -15.20 8.32 15.94
C GLY A 147 -15.80 9.54 15.25
N GLU A 148 -15.23 10.01 14.13
CA GLU A 148 -15.74 11.16 13.36
C GLU A 148 -17.11 10.90 12.75
N VAL A 149 -17.40 9.64 12.42
CA VAL A 149 -18.71 9.21 11.93
C VAL A 149 -19.16 7.93 12.61
N THR A 150 -20.47 7.75 12.70
CA THR A 150 -21.04 6.43 12.98
C THR A 150 -20.83 5.51 11.77
N ARG A 151 -20.91 4.18 11.97
CA ARG A 151 -20.84 3.21 10.86
C ARG A 151 -21.89 3.49 9.78
N ARG A 152 -23.09 3.90 10.18
CA ARG A 152 -24.15 4.32 9.25
C ARG A 152 -23.76 5.60 8.49
N GLY A 153 -23.17 6.58 9.17
CA GLY A 153 -22.67 7.80 8.52
C GLY A 153 -21.55 7.52 7.51
N ALA A 154 -20.66 6.56 7.81
CA ALA A 154 -19.66 6.08 6.85
C ALA A 154 -20.33 5.44 5.62
N ALA A 155 -21.35 4.60 5.82
CA ALA A 155 -22.12 4.00 4.73
C ALA A 155 -22.84 5.04 3.86
N ASP A 156 -23.49 6.01 4.48
CA ASP A 156 -24.18 7.11 3.79
C ASP A 156 -23.19 7.90 2.91
N ARG A 157 -21.98 8.18 3.42
CA ARG A 157 -20.92 8.87 2.66
C ARG A 157 -20.33 8.01 1.55
N LEU A 158 -20.25 6.70 1.74
CA LEU A 158 -19.85 5.78 0.67
C LEU A 158 -20.86 5.74 -0.46
N ASN A 159 -22.14 6.04 -0.21
CA ASN A 159 -23.19 6.05 -1.22
C ASN A 159 -23.23 4.72 -2.00
N VAL A 160 -23.29 3.62 -1.25
CA VAL A 160 -23.50 2.23 -1.71
C VAL A 160 -24.56 1.59 -0.81
N ASP A 161 -24.96 0.35 -1.10
CA ASP A 161 -25.88 -0.37 -0.23
C ASP A 161 -25.34 -0.49 1.21
N GLU A 162 -26.21 -0.37 2.21
CA GLU A 162 -25.79 -0.35 3.63
C GLU A 162 -25.07 -1.64 4.04
N ILE A 163 -25.53 -2.81 3.58
CA ILE A 163 -24.90 -4.10 3.89
C ILE A 163 -23.52 -4.16 3.26
N GLU A 164 -23.39 -3.69 2.02
CA GLU A 164 -22.12 -3.65 1.30
C GLU A 164 -21.13 -2.68 1.97
N ALA A 165 -21.58 -1.50 2.38
CA ALA A 165 -20.77 -0.53 3.13
C ALA A 165 -20.28 -1.09 4.47
N ILE A 166 -21.15 -1.79 5.21
CA ILE A 166 -20.77 -2.45 6.46
C ILE A 166 -19.73 -3.55 6.18
N SER A 167 -19.94 -4.35 5.14
CA SER A 167 -19.05 -5.44 4.75
C SER A 167 -17.64 -4.92 4.41
N ILE A 168 -17.53 -3.90 3.55
CA ILE A 168 -16.22 -3.37 3.14
C ILE A 168 -15.51 -2.67 4.30
N THR A 169 -16.23 -1.87 5.11
CA THR A 169 -15.61 -1.18 6.25
C THR A 169 -15.09 -2.18 7.27
N GLN A 170 -15.85 -3.24 7.59
CA GLN A 170 -15.40 -4.31 8.49
C GLN A 170 -14.20 -5.11 7.95
N ALA A 171 -14.10 -5.30 6.64
CA ALA A 171 -12.96 -5.95 6.01
C ALA A 171 -11.69 -5.10 6.07
N LEU A 172 -11.83 -3.77 6.01
CA LEU A 172 -10.72 -2.81 6.07
C LEU A 172 -10.25 -2.51 7.50
N GLU A 173 -11.16 -2.49 8.49
CA GLU A 173 -10.86 -2.26 9.92
C GLU A 173 -9.54 -2.91 10.40
N PRO A 174 -9.33 -4.24 10.25
CA PRO A 174 -8.12 -4.89 10.75
C PRO A 174 -6.84 -4.55 9.99
N ILE A 175 -6.92 -4.18 8.71
CA ILE A 175 -5.75 -3.75 7.94
C ILE A 175 -5.29 -2.38 8.43
N ILE A 176 -6.23 -1.46 8.66
CA ILE A 176 -5.92 -0.12 9.17
C ILE A 176 -5.32 -0.23 10.59
N ALA A 177 -5.91 -1.06 11.44
CA ALA A 177 -5.38 -1.31 12.79
C ALA A 177 -3.98 -1.95 12.79
N LEU A 178 -3.68 -2.81 11.82
CA LEU A 178 -2.33 -3.34 11.63
C LEU A 178 -1.32 -2.22 11.34
N PHE A 179 -1.69 -1.26 10.48
CA PHE A 179 -0.82 -0.15 10.10
C PHE A 179 -0.55 0.81 11.27
N VAL A 180 -1.56 1.07 12.11
CA VAL A 180 -1.36 1.80 13.38
C VAL A 180 -0.43 1.03 14.29
N LYS A 181 -0.67 -0.28 14.48
CA LYS A 181 0.16 -1.14 15.32
C LYS A 181 1.62 -1.21 14.85
N ALA A 182 1.84 -1.14 13.54
CA ALA A 182 3.16 -1.10 12.94
C ALA A 182 3.81 0.31 12.97
N GLY A 183 3.10 1.33 13.44
CA GLY A 183 3.59 2.72 13.46
C GLY A 183 3.74 3.33 12.06
N LEU A 184 3.09 2.76 11.04
CA LEU A 184 3.13 3.26 9.66
C LEU A 184 2.15 4.42 9.42
N ILE A 185 1.12 4.53 10.26
CA ILE A 185 0.20 5.67 10.28
C ILE A 185 -0.03 6.11 11.73
N ASP A 186 -0.16 7.42 11.94
CA ASP A 186 -0.36 8.05 13.26
C ASP A 186 -1.85 8.38 13.48
N ASP A 187 -2.69 7.34 13.43
CA ASP A 187 -4.12 7.47 13.67
C ASP A 187 -4.47 6.98 15.09
N SER A 188 -5.26 7.76 15.82
CA SER A 188 -5.86 7.35 17.09
C SER A 188 -7.29 6.84 16.87
N PHE A 189 -7.59 5.62 17.29
CA PHE A 189 -8.93 5.05 17.17
C PHE A 189 -9.72 5.14 18.47
N GLU A 190 -10.96 5.62 18.36
CA GLU A 190 -11.97 5.51 19.41
C GLU A 190 -12.58 4.11 19.44
N HIS A 191 -12.66 3.45 18.27
CA HIS A 191 -13.18 2.10 18.15
C HIS A 191 -12.05 1.08 18.09
N ASP A 192 -12.00 0.21 19.10
CA ASP A 192 -11.00 -0.84 19.19
C ASP A 192 -11.24 -1.94 18.14
N VAL A 193 -10.16 -2.35 17.47
CA VAL A 193 -10.16 -3.47 16.53
C VAL A 193 -9.46 -4.63 17.19
N HIS A 194 -10.24 -5.65 17.57
CA HIS A 194 -9.71 -6.82 18.27
C HIS A 194 -8.48 -7.43 17.56
N ASP A 195 -7.42 -7.70 18.32
CA ASP A 195 -6.19 -8.35 17.87
C ASP A 195 -6.42 -9.63 17.06
N ARG A 196 -7.50 -10.37 17.35
CA ARG A 196 -7.88 -11.57 16.59
C ARG A 196 -8.19 -11.22 15.12
N LYS A 197 -8.88 -10.11 14.86
CA LYS A 197 -9.17 -9.67 13.50
C LYS A 197 -7.88 -9.22 12.81
N ILE A 198 -7.00 -8.52 13.52
CA ILE A 198 -5.69 -8.09 13.01
C ILE A 198 -4.85 -9.29 12.59
N ARG A 199 -4.80 -10.37 13.38
CA ARG A 199 -4.06 -11.60 12.99
C ARG A 199 -4.63 -12.33 11.78
N ASN A 200 -5.87 -12.04 11.41
CA ASN A 200 -6.54 -12.66 10.27
C ASN A 200 -6.46 -11.78 9.01
N THR A 201 -5.70 -10.68 9.03
CA THR A 201 -5.44 -9.91 7.81
C THR A 201 -4.61 -10.73 6.82
N PRO A 202 -4.63 -10.40 5.52
CA PRO A 202 -3.73 -11.02 4.53
C PRO A 202 -2.25 -10.66 4.71
N TYR A 203 -1.96 -9.85 5.73
CA TYR A 203 -0.66 -9.35 6.12
C TYR A 203 -0.26 -9.88 7.50
N VAL A 204 1.03 -10.05 7.69
CA VAL A 204 1.61 -10.41 8.98
C VAL A 204 2.66 -9.35 9.31
N PHE A 205 2.58 -8.81 10.52
CA PHE A 205 3.59 -7.92 11.08
C PHE A 205 4.31 -8.64 12.22
N GLU A 206 5.56 -9.01 11.98
CA GLU A 206 6.44 -9.67 12.93
C GLU A 206 7.40 -8.61 13.50
N GLN A 207 7.03 -7.94 14.60
CA GLN A 207 8.02 -7.24 15.43
C GLN A 207 8.32 -8.07 16.67
N GLU A 208 9.62 -8.31 16.89
CA GLU A 208 10.22 -8.89 18.10
C GLU A 208 10.03 -7.98 19.33
#